data_AF-A0A961CJR6-F1
#
_entry.id   AF-A0A961CJR6-F1
#
_cell.length_a   1.000
_cell.length_b   1.000
_cell.length_c   1.000
_cell.angle_alpha   90.00
_cell.angle_beta   90.00
_cell.angle_gamma   90.00
#
_symmetry.space_group_name_H-M   'P 1'
#
loop_
_entity.id
_entity.type
_entity.pdbx_description
1 polymer ?
#
loop_
_entity_poly.entity_id
_entity_poly.type
_entity_poly.pdbx_seq_one_letter_code
_entity_poly.pdbx_strand_id
1 'polypeptide(L)'
;MARAAVVGSATGLGSIFSYLFGDGTAENPNGGILIGNGFSYDAQTCPGVSACNGGNAGLLGNGGNGANGGTGGSAGWFGTGGDGGAGVPGGDGGAGGTGGLFAGDGGNGGAGGVAVTAGGPGGDGGTGGSTGLLSVYGSGGDGGTAGKGGDGGAGGNGSYLFGFGGDGGATGTAGAAGQAGQGRLLLVIPRNGSTGLDNSLVYFLDDTSQVSNTPTAYGVIGEFDFNGRSALTATGRIVGESAALHNNDGTDGYSLWPRISGLFTSSAPVPDGEKLQLAQNILSQALVNPGEFPTQAEGTATAKGGYVFWAQDFEFNPGSTSTDGAYAGVLAVMWAGKQVLGDAVKIFPVPSSSLFKTLGSETQGAYSSDHIINGDGTTPYLASLGLVGLPENPAAGSDGEWNFLSLAYANGLIDGFIGQQYNKAATGTVTTDTLAFYTEDLPYALMSSYTDPDQVATGGPWDTDYYGDIPFHAGVWWEGAVDPSWGQPPSTNQQLKPTPVPLPTG
;
A
#
# COMPACT_ATOMS: atom_id res chain seq x y z
N MET A 1 30.70 -43.20 -59.93
CA MET A 1 30.76 -43.70 -58.54
C MET A 1 31.39 -42.61 -57.68
N ALA A 2 30.57 -41.74 -57.08
CA ALA A 2 31.05 -40.69 -56.17
C ALA A 2 31.00 -41.22 -54.74
N ARG A 3 32.14 -41.11 -54.04
CA ARG A 3 32.34 -41.49 -52.65
C ARG A 3 31.49 -40.59 -51.74
N ALA A 4 30.65 -41.18 -50.91
CA ALA A 4 30.00 -40.49 -49.80
C ALA A 4 31.06 -40.12 -48.76
N ALA A 5 31.13 -38.83 -48.42
CA ALA A 5 31.95 -38.34 -47.33
C ALA A 5 31.35 -38.77 -45.99
N VAL A 6 32.13 -39.47 -45.17
CA VAL A 6 31.83 -39.67 -43.76
C VAL A 6 32.04 -38.32 -43.07
N VAL A 7 30.96 -37.64 -42.73
CA VAL A 7 31.00 -36.50 -41.80
C VAL A 7 31.00 -37.11 -40.40
N GLY A 8 32.15 -37.02 -39.71
CA GLY A 8 32.25 -37.42 -38.32
C GLY A 8 31.30 -36.58 -37.46
N SER A 9 30.45 -37.26 -36.70
CA SER A 9 29.47 -36.65 -35.79
C SER A 9 30.14 -35.70 -34.79
N ALA A 10 29.65 -34.46 -34.76
CA ALA A 10 30.02 -33.41 -33.82
C ALA A 10 29.41 -33.63 -32.42
N THR A 11 29.62 -34.78 -31.81
CA THR A 11 29.07 -35.12 -30.47
C THR A 11 29.84 -34.50 -29.28
N GLY A 12 30.94 -33.78 -29.54
CA GLY A 12 31.81 -33.24 -28.49
C GLY A 12 31.68 -31.75 -28.17
N LEU A 13 31.26 -30.91 -29.13
CA LEU A 13 31.17 -29.46 -28.91
C LEU A 13 29.75 -29.00 -28.58
N GLY A 14 28.72 -29.62 -29.17
CA GLY A 14 27.32 -29.33 -28.84
C GLY A 14 26.97 -29.70 -27.40
N SER A 15 27.57 -30.77 -26.86
CA SER A 15 27.36 -31.24 -25.48
C SER A 15 28.06 -30.38 -24.43
N ILE A 16 29.27 -29.87 -24.72
CA ILE A 16 29.96 -28.92 -23.84
C ILE A 16 29.27 -27.55 -23.90
N PHE A 17 28.84 -27.12 -25.09
CA PHE A 17 28.13 -25.86 -25.23
C PHE A 17 26.78 -25.90 -24.51
N SER A 18 25.99 -26.97 -24.64
CA SER A 18 24.72 -27.14 -23.91
C SER A 18 24.90 -27.27 -22.40
N TYR A 19 26.04 -27.82 -21.95
CA TYR A 19 26.37 -27.91 -20.53
C TYR A 19 26.71 -26.55 -19.91
N LEU A 20 27.30 -25.64 -20.69
CA LEU A 20 27.64 -24.30 -20.23
C LEU A 20 26.50 -23.29 -20.46
N PHE A 21 25.76 -23.45 -21.56
CA PHE A 21 24.76 -22.52 -22.05
C PHE A 21 23.54 -23.26 -22.60
N GLY A 22 22.36 -22.91 -22.12
CA GLY A 22 21.10 -23.42 -22.66
C GLY A 22 20.10 -23.74 -21.57
N ASP A 23 18.82 -23.70 -21.92
CA ASP A 23 17.75 -24.06 -20.99
C ASP A 23 17.68 -25.58 -20.82
N GLY A 24 17.19 -26.01 -19.66
CA GLY A 24 16.93 -27.42 -19.38
C GLY A 24 15.85 -28.02 -20.29
N THR A 25 15.83 -29.35 -20.37
CA THR A 25 14.80 -30.14 -21.04
C THR A 25 14.15 -31.13 -20.09
N ALA A 26 13.04 -31.76 -20.45
CA ALA A 26 12.40 -32.77 -19.62
C ALA A 26 13.35 -33.94 -19.23
N GLU A 27 14.30 -34.29 -20.09
CA GLU A 27 15.30 -35.34 -19.84
C GLU A 27 16.51 -34.84 -19.04
N ASN A 28 16.84 -33.54 -19.15
CA ASN A 28 17.93 -32.88 -18.45
C ASN A 28 17.43 -31.54 -17.91
N PRO A 29 16.70 -31.54 -16.77
CA PRO A 29 15.91 -30.38 -16.37
C PRO A 29 16.76 -29.17 -15.98
N ASN A 30 18.01 -29.34 -15.58
CA ASN A 30 18.84 -28.21 -15.22
C ASN A 30 19.33 -27.44 -16.46
N GLY A 31 19.34 -26.11 -16.37
CA GLY A 31 19.99 -25.25 -17.35
C GLY A 31 21.52 -25.41 -17.35
N GLY A 32 22.15 -24.88 -18.40
CA GLY A 32 23.60 -24.80 -18.51
C GLY A 32 24.19 -24.00 -17.36
N ILE A 33 25.39 -24.39 -16.90
CA ILE A 33 25.99 -23.87 -15.66
C ILE A 33 26.15 -22.35 -15.66
N LEU A 34 26.46 -21.72 -16.79
CA LEU A 34 26.70 -20.28 -16.84
C LEU A 34 25.41 -19.51 -17.11
N ILE A 35 24.67 -19.94 -18.14
CA ILE A 35 23.42 -19.28 -18.56
C ILE A 35 22.43 -20.35 -18.97
N GLY A 36 21.23 -20.30 -18.38
CA GLY A 36 20.17 -21.21 -18.73
C GLY A 36 19.11 -21.27 -17.65
N ASN A 37 17.85 -21.27 -18.07
CA ASN A 37 16.73 -21.52 -17.19
C ASN A 37 16.61 -23.03 -16.92
N GLY A 38 16.11 -23.37 -15.74
CA GLY A 38 15.64 -24.71 -15.47
C GLY A 38 14.38 -25.03 -16.27
N PHE A 39 14.16 -26.31 -16.55
CA PHE A 39 12.97 -26.79 -17.22
C PHE A 39 11.76 -26.76 -16.27
N SER A 40 10.67 -26.17 -16.74
CA SER A 40 9.38 -26.18 -16.04
C SER A 40 8.54 -27.36 -16.52
N TYR A 41 8.18 -28.25 -15.60
CA TYR A 41 7.29 -29.37 -15.91
C TYR A 41 5.83 -28.92 -15.94
N ASP A 42 5.04 -29.57 -16.80
CA ASP A 42 3.61 -29.39 -16.94
C ASP A 42 2.90 -30.74 -17.07
N ALA A 43 1.57 -30.73 -17.29
CA ALA A 43 0.80 -31.96 -17.42
C ALA A 43 1.19 -32.82 -18.65
N GLN A 44 1.83 -32.24 -19.67
CA GLN A 44 2.25 -32.97 -20.88
C GLN A 44 3.61 -33.62 -20.68
N THR A 45 4.51 -32.93 -20.00
CA THR A 45 5.92 -33.31 -19.80
C THR A 45 6.16 -34.06 -18.50
N CYS A 46 5.19 -34.00 -17.58
CA CYS A 46 5.08 -34.83 -16.38
C CYS A 46 3.72 -35.56 -16.33
N PRO A 47 3.49 -36.53 -17.24
CA PRO A 47 2.22 -37.25 -17.28
C PRO A 47 2.07 -38.20 -16.09
N GLY A 48 0.87 -38.24 -15.52
CA GLY A 48 0.50 -39.16 -14.43
C GLY A 48 0.45 -38.46 -13.07
N VAL A 49 0.76 -39.22 -12.01
CA VAL A 49 0.67 -38.74 -10.61
C VAL A 49 2.02 -38.64 -9.91
N SER A 50 3.12 -38.82 -10.63
CA SER A 50 4.47 -38.72 -10.07
C SER A 50 4.89 -37.26 -10.01
N ALA A 51 5.45 -36.84 -8.87
CA ALA A 51 6.03 -35.53 -8.70
C ALA A 51 7.23 -35.33 -9.64
N CYS A 52 7.25 -34.21 -10.37
CA CYS A 52 8.39 -33.81 -11.21
C CYS A 52 8.94 -32.49 -10.69
N ASN A 53 10.20 -32.51 -10.25
CA ASN A 53 10.85 -31.32 -9.74
C ASN A 53 11.32 -30.46 -10.91
N GLY A 54 11.05 -29.16 -10.83
CA GLY A 54 11.56 -28.19 -11.79
C GLY A 54 13.09 -28.13 -11.78
N GLY A 55 13.66 -27.80 -12.92
CA GLY A 55 15.10 -27.73 -13.10
C GLY A 55 15.75 -26.56 -12.38
N ASN A 56 17.00 -26.70 -11.95
CA ASN A 56 17.78 -25.58 -11.46
C ASN A 56 18.38 -24.78 -12.62
N ALA A 57 18.52 -23.47 -12.42
CA ALA A 57 19.16 -22.59 -13.38
C ALA A 57 20.69 -22.67 -13.33
N GLY A 58 21.33 -22.06 -14.35
CA GLY A 58 22.74 -21.67 -14.29
C GLY A 58 22.98 -20.47 -13.37
N LEU A 59 24.20 -19.92 -13.40
CA LEU A 59 24.54 -18.68 -12.69
C LEU A 59 23.58 -17.53 -13.06
N LEU A 60 23.22 -17.44 -14.34
CA LEU A 60 22.20 -16.53 -14.86
C LEU A 60 21.02 -17.35 -15.40
N GLY A 61 19.87 -17.24 -14.76
CA GLY A 61 18.64 -17.89 -15.22
C GLY A 61 17.66 -18.15 -14.08
N ASN A 62 16.44 -18.47 -14.46
CA ASN A 62 15.36 -18.78 -13.53
C ASN A 62 15.25 -20.28 -13.31
N GLY A 63 14.88 -20.68 -12.10
CA GLY A 63 14.49 -22.06 -11.82
C GLY A 63 13.22 -22.44 -12.59
N GLY A 64 13.09 -23.71 -12.93
CA GLY A 64 11.89 -24.25 -13.55
C GLY A 64 10.82 -24.61 -12.53
N ASN A 65 9.56 -24.61 -12.94
CA ASN A 65 8.43 -24.98 -12.09
C ASN A 65 8.33 -26.50 -11.94
N GLY A 66 7.95 -26.95 -10.75
CA GLY A 66 7.59 -28.34 -10.50
C GLY A 66 6.16 -28.67 -10.96
N ALA A 67 5.84 -29.97 -11.01
CA ALA A 67 4.50 -30.48 -11.31
C ALA A 67 4.14 -31.65 -10.38
N ASN A 68 2.85 -31.87 -10.13
CA ASN A 68 2.31 -33.00 -9.36
C ASN A 68 2.91 -33.12 -7.94
N GLY A 69 3.03 -32.01 -7.22
CA GLY A 69 3.69 -31.93 -5.92
C GLY A 69 5.22 -31.84 -5.97
N GLY A 70 5.80 -31.78 -7.17
CA GLY A 70 7.24 -31.59 -7.35
C GLY A 70 7.69 -30.19 -6.95
N THR A 71 8.89 -30.09 -6.37
CA THR A 71 9.48 -28.80 -5.98
C THR A 71 9.87 -27.96 -7.19
N GLY A 72 9.81 -26.64 -7.06
CA GLY A 72 10.40 -25.72 -8.03
C GLY A 72 11.93 -25.69 -7.93
N GLY A 73 12.59 -25.48 -9.06
CA GLY A 73 14.05 -25.41 -9.12
C GLY A 73 14.60 -24.08 -8.64
N SER A 74 15.85 -24.06 -8.18
CA SER A 74 16.49 -22.83 -7.69
C SER A 74 17.18 -22.05 -8.82
N ALA A 75 17.23 -20.74 -8.67
CA ALA A 75 18.11 -19.88 -9.46
C ALA A 75 19.57 -19.95 -8.96
N GLY A 76 20.52 -19.55 -9.80
CA GLY A 76 21.94 -19.49 -9.45
C GLY A 76 22.31 -18.21 -8.71
N TRP A 77 23.02 -17.30 -9.39
CA TRP A 77 23.43 -16.02 -8.82
C TRP A 77 22.38 -14.94 -9.03
N PHE A 78 21.74 -14.96 -10.20
CA PHE A 78 20.69 -14.04 -10.58
C PHE A 78 19.55 -14.80 -11.23
N GLY A 79 18.33 -14.48 -10.80
CA GLY A 79 17.11 -15.07 -11.33
C GLY A 79 16.14 -15.48 -10.24
N THR A 80 14.92 -15.80 -10.64
CA THR A 80 13.83 -16.18 -9.74
C THR A 80 13.77 -17.70 -9.60
N GLY A 81 13.48 -18.18 -8.39
CA GLY A 81 13.21 -19.60 -8.16
C GLY A 81 11.91 -20.02 -8.84
N GLY A 82 11.82 -21.27 -9.30
CA GLY A 82 10.61 -21.79 -9.92
C GLY A 82 9.52 -22.11 -8.90
N ASP A 83 8.27 -22.12 -9.30
CA ASP A 83 7.15 -22.46 -8.43
C ASP A 83 7.10 -23.96 -8.13
N GLY A 84 6.61 -24.31 -6.94
CA GLY A 84 6.25 -25.67 -6.61
C GLY A 84 5.00 -26.13 -7.35
N GLY A 85 4.99 -27.39 -7.79
CA GLY A 85 3.87 -27.99 -8.48
C GLY A 85 2.70 -28.26 -7.53
N ALA A 86 1.47 -28.01 -7.99
CA ALA A 86 0.28 -28.40 -7.23
C ALA A 86 0.25 -29.92 -7.00
N GLY A 87 -0.19 -30.32 -5.81
CA GLY A 87 -0.35 -31.71 -5.40
C GLY A 87 -1.43 -32.44 -6.20
N VAL A 88 -1.18 -33.70 -6.51
CA VAL A 88 -2.19 -34.61 -7.07
C VAL A 88 -3.23 -34.96 -5.99
N PRO A 89 -4.40 -35.55 -6.29
CA PRO A 89 -5.38 -35.89 -5.26
C PRO A 89 -4.77 -36.66 -4.08
N GLY A 90 -4.90 -36.08 -2.88
CA GLY A 90 -4.35 -36.58 -1.61
C GLY A 90 -2.85 -36.37 -1.41
N GLY A 91 -2.16 -35.71 -2.33
CA GLY A 91 -0.74 -35.40 -2.24
C GLY A 91 -0.49 -33.92 -1.96
N ASP A 92 0.65 -33.63 -1.34
CA ASP A 92 1.05 -32.27 -0.95
C ASP A 92 1.48 -31.44 -2.16
N GLY A 93 1.40 -30.12 -2.00
CA GLY A 93 2.00 -29.17 -2.93
C GLY A 93 3.52 -29.14 -2.81
N GLY A 94 4.21 -28.92 -3.92
CA GLY A 94 5.66 -28.81 -3.94
C GLY A 94 6.15 -27.50 -3.33
N ALA A 95 7.35 -27.50 -2.73
CA ALA A 95 7.97 -26.26 -2.29
C ALA A 95 8.43 -25.40 -3.49
N GLY A 96 8.38 -24.08 -3.35
CA GLY A 96 8.98 -23.15 -4.29
C GLY A 96 10.51 -23.13 -4.23
N GLY A 97 11.14 -22.80 -5.36
CA GLY A 97 12.59 -22.74 -5.52
C GLY A 97 13.21 -21.49 -4.90
N THR A 98 14.50 -21.56 -4.56
CA THR A 98 15.21 -20.39 -3.99
C THR A 98 15.60 -19.40 -5.10
N GLY A 99 15.42 -18.11 -4.85
CA GLY A 99 15.87 -17.02 -5.72
C GLY A 99 17.40 -16.87 -5.78
N GLY A 100 17.88 -16.03 -6.71
CA GLY A 100 19.31 -15.87 -6.98
C GLY A 100 20.11 -15.41 -5.76
N LEU A 101 21.36 -15.89 -5.65
CA LEU A 101 22.27 -15.56 -4.54
C LEU A 101 22.41 -14.06 -4.29
N PHE A 102 22.42 -13.24 -5.34
CA PHE A 102 22.64 -11.79 -5.26
C PHE A 102 21.40 -10.95 -5.60
N ALA A 103 20.53 -11.46 -6.49
CA ALA A 103 19.23 -10.85 -6.77
C ALA A 103 18.26 -11.87 -7.38
N GLY A 104 16.99 -11.73 -6.99
CA GLY A 104 15.89 -12.51 -7.53
C GLY A 104 14.98 -13.08 -6.44
N ASP A 105 13.74 -13.33 -6.85
CA ASP A 105 12.66 -13.73 -5.95
C ASP A 105 12.67 -15.24 -5.71
N GLY A 106 12.13 -15.67 -4.58
CA GLY A 106 11.78 -17.08 -4.38
C GLY A 106 10.53 -17.46 -5.18
N GLY A 107 10.41 -18.73 -5.56
CA GLY A 107 9.20 -19.24 -6.22
C GLY A 107 8.10 -19.53 -5.22
N ASN A 108 6.84 -19.55 -5.65
CA ASN A 108 5.71 -19.84 -4.77
C ASN A 108 5.62 -21.35 -4.45
N GLY A 109 5.04 -21.68 -3.30
CA GLY A 109 4.67 -23.05 -2.96
C GLY A 109 3.45 -23.51 -3.75
N GLY A 110 3.42 -24.79 -4.14
CA GLY A 110 2.29 -25.39 -4.82
C GLY A 110 1.11 -25.63 -3.89
N ALA A 111 -0.11 -25.58 -4.40
CA ALA A 111 -1.29 -25.93 -3.61
C ALA A 111 -1.34 -27.44 -3.28
N GLY A 112 -1.85 -27.81 -2.11
CA GLY A 112 -2.13 -29.18 -1.72
C GLY A 112 -3.29 -29.80 -2.50
N GLY A 113 -3.19 -31.10 -2.76
CA GLY A 113 -4.18 -31.84 -3.54
C GLY A 113 -5.51 -32.04 -2.81
N VAL A 114 -6.59 -32.14 -3.57
CA VAL A 114 -7.92 -32.44 -3.01
C VAL A 114 -7.99 -33.84 -2.38
N ALA A 115 -8.81 -34.02 -1.36
CA ALA A 115 -9.01 -35.32 -0.71
C ALA A 115 -9.50 -36.41 -1.68
N VAL A 116 -8.97 -37.64 -1.53
CA VAL A 116 -9.33 -38.80 -2.39
C VAL A 116 -10.60 -39.52 -1.94
N THR A 117 -11.08 -39.27 -0.71
CA THR A 117 -12.33 -39.82 -0.17
C THR A 117 -13.17 -38.71 0.42
N ALA A 118 -14.51 -38.87 0.37
CA ALA A 118 -15.42 -37.91 0.97
C ALA A 118 -15.18 -37.81 2.49
N GLY A 119 -14.76 -36.63 2.95
CA GLY A 119 -14.41 -36.37 4.35
C GLY A 119 -12.99 -36.80 4.76
N GLY A 120 -12.18 -37.32 3.84
CA GLY A 120 -10.75 -37.53 4.07
C GLY A 120 -9.94 -36.22 3.99
N PRO A 121 -8.71 -36.18 4.54
CA PRO A 121 -7.82 -35.04 4.37
C PRO A 121 -7.32 -34.94 2.93
N GLY A 122 -7.17 -33.71 2.44
CA GLY A 122 -6.35 -33.36 1.28
C GLY A 122 -4.88 -33.21 1.68
N GLY A 123 -4.02 -32.89 0.71
CA GLY A 123 -2.60 -32.65 0.96
C GLY A 123 -2.32 -31.26 1.52
N ASP A 124 -1.15 -31.10 2.13
CA ASP A 124 -0.66 -29.83 2.65
C ASP A 124 -0.24 -28.90 1.50
N GLY A 125 -0.28 -27.60 1.74
CA GLY A 125 0.30 -26.62 0.84
C GLY A 125 1.84 -26.62 0.91
N GLY A 126 2.49 -26.44 -0.24
CA GLY A 126 3.95 -26.37 -0.32
C GLY A 126 4.50 -25.07 0.25
N THR A 127 5.70 -25.08 0.84
CA THR A 127 6.32 -23.85 1.34
C THR A 127 6.80 -22.97 0.17
N GLY A 128 6.67 -21.64 0.30
CA GLY A 128 7.30 -20.68 -0.60
C GLY A 128 8.82 -20.70 -0.52
N GLY A 129 9.47 -20.39 -1.63
CA GLY A 129 10.92 -20.30 -1.77
C GLY A 129 11.44 -19.02 -1.15
N SER A 130 12.60 -19.08 -0.49
CA SER A 130 13.27 -17.86 -0.01
C SER A 130 14.09 -17.21 -1.13
N THR A 131 14.46 -15.95 -0.94
CA THR A 131 15.55 -15.34 -1.73
C THR A 131 16.91 -15.94 -1.39
N GLY A 132 17.92 -15.65 -2.21
CA GLY A 132 19.30 -16.08 -1.98
C GLY A 132 19.95 -15.47 -0.74
N LEU A 133 20.90 -16.19 -0.14
CA LEU A 133 21.52 -15.82 1.14
C LEU A 133 22.22 -14.46 1.16
N LEU A 134 22.67 -13.94 0.02
CA LEU A 134 23.33 -12.63 -0.08
C LEU A 134 22.50 -11.66 -0.92
N SER A 135 21.23 -11.98 -1.14
CA SER A 135 20.39 -11.20 -2.02
C SER A 135 20.18 -9.83 -1.41
N VAL A 136 20.45 -8.79 -2.21
CA VAL A 136 20.15 -7.40 -1.85
C VAL A 136 18.79 -6.97 -2.39
N TYR A 137 18.21 -7.76 -3.30
CA TYR A 137 16.97 -7.44 -4.00
C TYR A 137 16.17 -8.72 -4.31
N GLY A 138 14.93 -8.74 -3.86
CA GLY A 138 13.96 -9.79 -4.17
C GLY A 138 13.07 -10.13 -2.98
N SER A 139 11.88 -10.67 -3.25
CA SER A 139 10.90 -11.13 -2.27
C SER A 139 10.91 -12.65 -2.13
N GLY A 140 10.55 -13.15 -0.95
CA GLY A 140 10.25 -14.57 -0.80
C GLY A 140 8.95 -14.91 -1.52
N GLY A 141 8.82 -16.15 -2.01
CA GLY A 141 7.57 -16.63 -2.60
C GLY A 141 6.55 -17.00 -1.53
N ASP A 142 5.28 -16.96 -1.89
CA ASP A 142 4.17 -17.28 -0.99
C ASP A 142 4.08 -18.78 -0.73
N GLY A 143 3.52 -19.16 0.41
CA GLY A 143 3.15 -20.52 0.71
C GLY A 143 1.91 -20.98 -0.07
N GLY A 144 1.88 -22.25 -0.43
CA GLY A 144 0.76 -22.88 -1.12
C GLY A 144 -0.44 -23.08 -0.20
N THR A 145 -1.64 -22.98 -0.76
CA THR A 145 -2.89 -23.27 -0.05
C THR A 145 -3.04 -24.77 0.17
N ALA A 146 -3.61 -25.19 1.30
CA ALA A 146 -3.82 -26.62 1.57
C ALA A 146 -5.10 -27.18 0.92
N GLY A 147 -5.10 -28.49 0.68
CA GLY A 147 -6.33 -29.26 0.48
C GLY A 147 -7.14 -29.38 1.77
N LYS A 148 -8.44 -29.70 1.68
CA LYS A 148 -9.33 -29.81 2.86
C LYS A 148 -8.74 -30.71 3.95
N GLY A 149 -8.43 -30.17 5.12
CA GLY A 149 -7.85 -30.92 6.24
C GLY A 149 -6.32 -31.03 6.25
N GLY A 150 -5.64 -30.42 5.27
CA GLY A 150 -4.19 -30.19 5.29
C GLY A 150 -3.83 -28.78 5.78
N ASP A 151 -2.55 -28.61 6.12
CA ASP A 151 -1.95 -27.37 6.60
C ASP A 151 -1.48 -26.49 5.43
N GLY A 152 -1.60 -25.17 5.56
CA GLY A 152 -1.08 -24.23 4.58
C GLY A 152 0.45 -24.17 4.61
N GLY A 153 1.08 -23.96 3.45
CA GLY A 153 2.54 -23.86 3.35
C GLY A 153 3.06 -22.55 3.95
N ALA A 154 4.22 -22.55 4.59
CA ALA A 154 4.84 -21.30 5.04
C ALA A 154 5.35 -20.46 3.86
N GLY A 155 5.33 -19.14 3.96
CA GLY A 155 5.95 -18.22 3.00
C GLY A 155 7.47 -18.21 3.11
N GLY A 156 8.14 -17.84 2.02
CA GLY A 156 9.58 -17.76 1.91
C GLY A 156 10.15 -16.45 2.47
N ASN A 157 11.41 -16.46 2.89
CA ASN A 157 12.04 -15.24 3.42
C ASN A 157 12.50 -14.29 2.31
N GLY A 158 12.32 -12.98 2.53
CA GLY A 158 12.78 -11.91 1.65
C GLY A 158 14.28 -11.64 1.72
N SER A 159 14.76 -10.78 0.82
CA SER A 159 16.18 -10.39 0.73
C SER A 159 16.65 -9.55 1.93
N TYR A 160 17.96 -9.25 1.99
CA TYR A 160 18.56 -8.55 3.14
C TYR A 160 18.29 -7.04 3.18
N LEU A 161 18.06 -6.40 2.03
CA LEU A 161 18.02 -4.95 1.92
C LEU A 161 16.70 -4.46 1.29
N PHE A 162 16.30 -5.01 0.15
CA PHE A 162 15.08 -4.64 -0.56
C PHE A 162 14.26 -5.91 -0.88
N GLY A 163 13.45 -6.36 0.08
CA GLY A 163 12.69 -7.60 -0.07
C GLY A 163 11.71 -7.86 1.06
N PHE A 164 10.51 -8.31 0.72
CA PHE A 164 9.50 -8.77 1.67
C PHE A 164 9.54 -10.30 1.79
N GLY A 165 9.13 -10.83 2.95
CA GLY A 165 8.80 -12.24 3.04
C GLY A 165 7.51 -12.52 2.26
N GLY A 166 7.37 -13.72 1.73
CA GLY A 166 6.12 -14.17 1.12
C GLY A 166 5.08 -14.49 2.18
N ASP A 167 3.81 -14.47 1.79
CA ASP A 167 2.70 -14.77 2.68
C ASP A 167 2.62 -16.26 3.01
N GLY A 168 1.99 -16.57 4.13
CA GLY A 168 1.64 -17.96 4.46
C GLY A 168 0.45 -18.44 3.63
N GLY A 169 0.47 -19.71 3.25
CA GLY A 169 -0.64 -20.36 2.56
C GLY A 169 -1.87 -20.53 3.45
N ALA A 170 -3.06 -20.37 2.86
CA ALA A 170 -4.33 -20.60 3.53
C ALA A 170 -4.54 -22.08 3.89
N THR A 171 -5.36 -22.32 4.91
CA THR A 171 -5.65 -23.67 5.43
C THR A 171 -6.72 -24.40 4.65
N GLY A 172 -6.66 -25.74 4.69
CA GLY A 172 -7.83 -26.55 4.45
C GLY A 172 -8.79 -26.47 5.63
N THR A 173 -10.07 -26.82 5.42
CA THR A 173 -11.04 -26.99 6.54
C THR A 173 -10.44 -27.90 7.62
N ALA A 174 -10.06 -27.32 8.77
CA ALA A 174 -9.40 -27.94 9.95
C ALA A 174 -7.85 -28.02 9.99
N GLY A 175 -7.11 -27.47 9.02
CA GLY A 175 -5.64 -27.34 9.07
C GLY A 175 -5.15 -26.01 9.66
N ALA A 176 -3.85 -25.92 9.96
CA ALA A 176 -3.17 -24.72 10.46
C ALA A 176 -2.63 -23.84 9.32
N ALA A 177 -2.68 -22.52 9.48
CA ALA A 177 -2.23 -21.57 8.45
C ALA A 177 -0.71 -21.56 8.34
N GLY A 178 -0.21 -21.37 7.13
CA GLY A 178 1.20 -21.13 6.90
C GLY A 178 1.65 -19.87 7.63
N GLN A 179 2.87 -19.89 8.18
CA GLN A 179 3.48 -18.66 8.68
C GLN A 179 3.97 -17.82 7.51
N ALA A 180 3.81 -16.50 7.58
CA ALA A 180 4.46 -15.59 6.65
C ALA A 180 6.00 -15.67 6.81
N GLY A 181 6.71 -15.51 5.70
CA GLY A 181 8.15 -15.40 5.68
C GLY A 181 8.63 -14.09 6.30
N GLN A 182 9.86 -14.06 6.80
CA GLN A 182 10.44 -12.85 7.37
C GLN A 182 11.25 -12.08 6.32
N GLY A 183 11.16 -10.75 6.33
CA GLY A 183 12.18 -9.88 5.72
C GLY A 183 13.44 -9.89 6.57
N ARG A 184 14.62 -10.07 5.98
CA ARG A 184 15.90 -10.15 6.72
C ARG A 184 16.62 -8.79 6.76
N LEU A 185 16.06 -7.79 7.42
CA LEU A 185 16.74 -6.49 7.57
C LEU A 185 17.91 -6.58 8.58
N LEU A 186 19.14 -6.82 8.09
CA LEU A 186 20.36 -6.56 8.87
C LEU A 186 20.85 -5.14 8.59
N LEU A 187 20.13 -4.16 9.13
CA LEU A 187 20.72 -2.90 9.56
C LEU A 187 20.31 -2.66 11.01
N VAL A 188 21.05 -3.26 11.94
CA VAL A 188 21.05 -2.79 13.33
C VAL A 188 21.83 -1.47 13.33
N ILE A 189 21.14 -0.36 13.04
CA ILE A 189 21.51 0.89 13.68
C ILE A 189 21.03 0.73 15.12
N PRO A 190 21.91 0.71 16.13
CA PRO A 190 21.45 0.74 17.51
C PRO A 190 20.66 2.04 17.70
N ARG A 191 19.33 1.94 17.83
CA ARG A 191 18.54 3.02 18.46
C ARG A 191 19.01 3.06 19.90
N ASN A 192 19.87 4.04 20.20
CA ASN A 192 20.19 4.39 21.56
C ASN A 192 18.90 4.73 22.31
N GLY A 193 18.49 3.81 23.19
CA GLY A 193 17.71 4.04 24.40
C GLY A 193 16.47 4.92 24.29
N SER A 194 15.32 4.30 24.03
CA SER A 194 14.11 4.62 24.80
C SER A 194 13.18 3.41 24.77
N THR A 195 12.96 2.83 25.95
CA THR A 195 11.93 1.84 26.23
C THR A 195 10.54 2.44 26.00
N GLY A 196 9.81 1.97 24.98
CA GLY A 196 8.34 1.91 24.98
C GLY A 196 7.55 3.21 24.75
N LEU A 197 7.74 3.90 23.62
CA LEU A 197 6.73 4.80 23.07
C LEU A 197 6.53 4.50 21.59
N ASP A 198 5.26 4.38 21.22
CA ASP A 198 4.79 3.91 19.92
C ASP A 198 4.80 5.07 18.91
N ASN A 199 5.56 4.93 17.82
CA ASN A 199 5.54 5.89 16.72
C ASN A 199 4.19 5.85 15.95
N SER A 200 3.23 5.02 16.39
CA SER A 200 1.89 4.91 15.80
C SER A 200 0.92 6.03 16.18
N LEU A 201 1.33 7.04 16.95
CA LEU A 201 0.44 8.12 17.43
C LEU A 201 0.78 9.48 16.82
N VAL A 202 -0.25 10.27 16.51
CA VAL A 202 -0.13 11.65 16.01
C VAL A 202 -0.98 12.65 16.79
N TYR A 203 -0.53 13.90 16.84
CA TYR A 203 -1.29 15.04 17.35
C TYR A 203 -1.59 15.98 16.21
N PHE A 204 -2.86 16.25 15.94
CA PHE A 204 -3.26 17.34 15.07
C PHE A 204 -3.29 18.65 15.87
N LEU A 205 -2.55 19.65 15.40
CA LEU A 205 -2.34 20.93 16.08
C LEU A 205 -2.89 22.09 15.24
N ASP A 206 -3.95 22.74 15.73
CA ASP A 206 -4.45 24.00 15.15
C ASP A 206 -3.46 25.16 15.36
N ASP A 207 -2.66 25.10 16.42
CA ASP A 207 -1.63 26.07 16.76
C ASP A 207 -0.28 25.36 16.96
N THR A 208 0.56 25.42 15.93
CA THR A 208 1.87 24.75 15.93
C THR A 208 2.87 25.33 16.94
N SER A 209 2.59 26.49 17.55
CA SER A 209 3.38 27.00 18.68
C SER A 209 3.32 26.08 19.90
N GLN A 210 2.29 25.23 19.98
CA GLN A 210 2.05 24.29 21.08
C GLN A 210 2.73 22.94 20.87
N VAL A 211 3.53 22.77 19.81
CA VAL A 211 4.26 21.52 19.54
C VAL A 211 5.13 21.05 20.72
N SER A 212 5.58 21.98 21.56
CA SER A 212 6.36 21.68 22.77
C SER A 212 5.56 20.98 23.89
N ASN A 213 4.22 21.03 23.84
CA ASN A 213 3.33 20.31 24.76
C ASN A 213 3.16 18.83 24.39
N THR A 214 3.60 18.43 23.19
CA THR A 214 3.43 17.06 22.68
C THR A 214 4.66 16.19 22.97
N PRO A 215 4.51 14.88 23.25
CA PRO A 215 5.64 13.98 23.43
C PRO A 215 6.50 13.88 22.16
N THR A 216 7.82 14.01 22.30
CA THR A 216 8.76 14.04 21.16
C THR A 216 8.81 12.72 20.36
N ALA A 217 8.30 11.63 20.93
CA ALA A 217 8.22 10.32 20.28
C ALA A 217 7.03 10.20 19.31
N TYR A 218 6.03 11.08 19.42
CA TYR A 218 4.82 11.03 18.60
C TYR A 218 4.92 11.94 17.37
N GLY A 219 4.20 11.58 16.31
CA GLY A 219 4.03 12.45 15.15
C GLY A 219 3.23 13.70 15.48
N VAL A 220 3.33 14.71 14.62
CA VAL A 220 2.48 15.91 14.67
C VAL A 220 1.96 16.24 13.29
N ILE A 221 0.73 16.73 13.20
CA ILE A 221 0.12 17.34 12.03
C ILE A 221 -0.17 18.80 12.36
N GLY A 222 0.07 19.71 11.41
CA GLY A 222 -0.30 21.11 11.55
C GLY A 222 0.32 21.99 10.47
N GLU A 223 0.04 23.28 10.56
CA GLU A 223 0.59 24.32 9.67
C GLU A 223 1.97 24.78 10.16
N PHE A 224 3.01 24.01 9.83
CA PHE A 224 4.38 24.33 10.23
C PHE A 224 5.08 25.11 9.12
N ASP A 225 5.89 26.11 9.47
CA ASP A 225 6.82 26.67 8.49
C ASP A 225 7.94 25.67 8.16
N PHE A 226 8.67 25.92 7.07
CA PHE A 226 9.78 25.08 6.64
C PHE A 226 10.84 24.85 7.75
N ASN A 227 11.15 25.88 8.53
CA ASN A 227 12.17 25.77 9.58
C ASN A 227 11.68 24.90 10.74
N GLY A 228 10.40 25.02 11.11
CA GLY A 228 9.73 24.21 12.11
C GLY A 228 9.75 22.73 11.73
N ARG A 229 9.32 22.39 10.51
CA ARG A 229 9.39 21.02 10.00
C ARG A 229 10.81 20.48 9.95
N SER A 230 11.76 21.28 9.44
CA SER A 230 13.16 20.88 9.36
C SER A 230 13.75 20.60 10.75
N ALA A 231 13.42 21.43 11.75
CA ALA A 231 13.87 21.22 13.12
C ALA A 231 13.29 19.95 13.76
N LEU A 232 11.99 19.69 13.56
CA LEU A 232 11.31 18.50 14.09
C LEU A 232 11.79 17.21 13.42
N THR A 233 11.91 17.18 12.10
CA THR A 233 12.39 16.00 11.38
C THR A 233 13.86 15.69 11.67
N ALA A 234 14.68 16.71 11.95
CA ALA A 234 16.06 16.56 12.41
C ALA A 234 16.20 15.90 13.80
N THR A 235 15.12 15.86 14.60
CA THR A 235 15.07 15.08 15.85
C THR A 235 14.58 13.65 15.64
N GLY A 236 14.20 13.27 14.43
CA GLY A 236 13.62 11.96 14.12
C GLY A 236 12.09 11.93 14.16
N ARG A 237 11.44 13.09 14.30
CA ARG A 237 9.99 13.20 14.39
C ARG A 237 9.35 13.13 13.01
N ILE A 238 8.23 12.44 12.88
CA ILE A 238 7.40 12.43 11.67
C ILE A 238 6.45 13.64 11.74
N VAL A 239 6.37 14.39 10.65
CA VAL A 239 5.55 15.61 10.56
C VAL A 239 4.57 15.50 9.39
N GLY A 240 3.28 15.66 9.67
CA GLY A 240 2.26 15.89 8.67
C GLY A 240 2.11 17.38 8.42
N GLU A 241 2.41 17.82 7.22
CA GLU A 241 2.28 19.23 6.86
C GLU A 241 0.88 19.50 6.32
N SER A 242 0.15 20.44 6.94
CA SER A 242 -1.03 21.05 6.35
C SER A 242 -0.67 22.47 5.91
N ALA A 243 -0.99 22.86 4.68
CA ALA A 243 -0.75 24.23 4.24
C ALA A 243 -2.03 25.05 4.38
N ALA A 244 -1.91 26.28 4.89
CA ALA A 244 -3.06 27.18 5.04
C ALA A 244 -3.79 27.38 3.71
N LEU A 245 -5.09 27.08 3.68
CA LEU A 245 -5.95 27.26 2.51
C LEU A 245 -6.65 28.62 2.54
N HIS A 246 -6.85 29.21 1.37
CA HIS A 246 -7.59 30.45 1.27
C HIS A 246 -9.07 30.25 1.63
N ASN A 247 -9.54 31.02 2.61
CA ASN A 247 -10.97 31.23 2.88
C ASN A 247 -11.47 32.46 2.08
N ASN A 248 -12.74 32.48 1.66
CA ASN A 248 -13.25 33.58 0.82
C ASN A 248 -14.24 34.51 1.54
N ASP A 249 -14.65 34.21 2.78
CA ASP A 249 -15.83 34.84 3.35
C ASP A 249 -15.85 34.94 4.89
N GLY A 250 -14.82 34.44 5.59
CA GLY A 250 -14.80 34.50 7.06
C GLY A 250 -15.88 33.67 7.73
N THR A 251 -16.41 32.66 7.02
CA THR A 251 -17.24 31.59 7.59
C THR A 251 -16.45 30.28 7.56
N ASP A 252 -16.63 29.45 8.58
CA ASP A 252 -16.02 28.12 8.65
C ASP A 252 -16.47 27.30 7.42
N GLY A 253 -15.52 26.76 6.64
CA GLY A 253 -15.72 25.93 5.44
C GLY A 253 -15.14 26.50 4.14
N TYR A 254 -14.30 25.73 3.42
CA TYR A 254 -13.53 26.22 2.27
C TYR A 254 -13.93 25.58 0.94
N SER A 255 -14.68 26.32 0.10
CA SER A 255 -14.77 25.97 -1.32
C SER A 255 -13.57 26.54 -2.08
N LEU A 256 -12.71 25.65 -2.58
CA LEU A 256 -11.54 26.04 -3.38
C LEU A 256 -11.89 26.29 -4.86
N TRP A 257 -13.02 25.75 -5.33
CA TRP A 257 -13.40 25.80 -6.74
C TRP A 257 -13.60 27.20 -7.32
N PRO A 258 -14.24 28.16 -6.65
CA PRO A 258 -14.34 29.53 -7.16
C PRO A 258 -12.98 30.20 -7.42
N ARG A 259 -11.91 29.74 -6.75
CA ARG A 259 -10.55 30.24 -6.95
C ARG A 259 -9.88 29.54 -8.13
N ILE A 260 -10.01 28.22 -8.21
CA ILE A 260 -9.23 27.38 -9.12
C ILE A 260 -9.93 27.19 -10.48
N SER A 261 -11.27 27.26 -10.54
CA SER A 261 -12.08 26.99 -11.74
C SER A 261 -11.65 27.77 -12.98
N GLY A 262 -11.11 28.99 -12.82
CA GLY A 262 -10.59 29.79 -13.93
C GLY A 262 -9.39 29.18 -14.66
N LEU A 263 -8.70 28.20 -14.06
CA LEU A 263 -7.63 27.42 -14.70
C LEU A 263 -8.17 26.31 -15.61
N PHE A 264 -9.45 25.97 -15.49
CA PHE A 264 -10.10 24.90 -16.24
C PHE A 264 -10.98 25.48 -17.33
N THR A 265 -10.38 25.88 -18.44
CA THR A 265 -11.09 26.49 -19.58
C THR A 265 -11.37 25.51 -20.74
N SER A 266 -10.91 24.26 -20.63
CA SER A 266 -11.04 23.24 -21.66
C SER A 266 -11.19 21.86 -21.03
N SER A 267 -11.88 20.96 -21.73
CA SER A 267 -11.91 19.53 -21.42
C SER A 267 -10.79 18.74 -22.10
N ALA A 268 -9.97 19.39 -22.94
CA ALA A 268 -8.83 18.74 -23.56
C ALA A 268 -7.79 18.36 -22.48
N PRO A 269 -7.24 17.12 -22.51
CA PRO A 269 -6.20 16.71 -21.59
C PRO A 269 -4.99 17.66 -21.62
N VAL A 270 -4.49 18.01 -20.43
CA VAL A 270 -3.29 18.82 -20.28
C VAL A 270 -2.09 18.00 -20.75
N PRO A 271 -1.26 18.52 -21.68
CA PRO A 271 -0.05 17.83 -22.12
C PRO A 271 0.89 17.54 -20.95
N ASP A 272 1.59 16.40 -20.98
CA ASP A 272 2.47 15.98 -19.87
C ASP A 272 3.51 17.03 -19.48
N GLY A 273 4.07 17.74 -20.46
CA GLY A 273 5.04 18.83 -20.23
C GLY A 273 4.47 20.08 -19.55
N GLU A 274 3.14 20.20 -19.48
CA GLU A 274 2.43 21.36 -18.91
C GLU A 274 1.78 21.05 -17.55
N LYS A 275 1.69 19.77 -17.16
CA LYS A 275 1.04 19.34 -15.90
C LYS A 275 1.64 19.99 -14.67
N LEU A 276 2.98 20.05 -14.58
CA LEU A 276 3.66 20.68 -13.43
C LEU A 276 3.31 22.17 -13.31
N GLN A 277 3.25 22.90 -14.43
CA GLN A 277 2.91 24.32 -14.42
C GLN A 277 1.45 24.54 -13.99
N LEU A 278 0.52 23.71 -14.49
CA LEU A 278 -0.87 23.77 -14.06
C LEU A 278 -1.00 23.47 -12.56
N ALA A 279 -0.31 22.45 -12.07
CA ALA A 279 -0.30 22.09 -10.66
C ALA A 279 0.20 23.24 -9.77
N GLN A 280 1.31 23.88 -10.15
CA GLN A 280 1.82 25.06 -9.44
C GLN A 280 0.81 26.21 -9.45
N ASN A 281 0.10 26.42 -10.56
CA ASN A 281 -0.95 27.44 -10.65
C ASN A 281 -2.13 27.12 -9.71
N ILE A 282 -2.58 25.86 -9.67
CA ILE A 282 -3.64 25.39 -8.76
C ILE A 282 -3.24 25.67 -7.31
N LEU A 283 -2.06 25.21 -6.88
CA LEU A 283 -1.58 25.43 -5.51
C LEU A 283 -1.43 26.92 -5.20
N SER A 284 -0.96 27.73 -6.13
CA SER A 284 -0.82 29.18 -5.93
C SER A 284 -2.16 29.90 -5.72
N GLN A 285 -3.26 29.34 -6.21
CA GLN A 285 -4.61 29.89 -6.02
C GLN A 285 -5.32 29.31 -4.80
N ALA A 286 -4.95 28.09 -4.39
CA ALA A 286 -5.52 27.39 -3.25
C ALA A 286 -4.88 27.80 -1.92
N LEU A 287 -3.56 27.90 -1.87
CA LEU A 287 -2.77 28.11 -0.66
C LEU A 287 -2.61 29.60 -0.34
N VAL A 288 -2.75 29.97 0.94
CA VAL A 288 -2.44 31.32 1.44
C VAL A 288 -0.95 31.61 1.31
N ASN A 289 -0.12 30.63 1.69
CA ASN A 289 1.33 30.73 1.68
C ASN A 289 1.93 29.55 0.88
N PRO A 290 2.06 29.66 -0.45
CA PRO A 290 2.61 28.57 -1.26
C PRO A 290 4.04 28.14 -0.87
N GLY A 291 4.79 29.00 -0.16
CA GLY A 291 6.13 28.67 0.34
C GLY A 291 6.15 27.74 1.56
N GLU A 292 5.00 27.52 2.20
CA GLU A 292 4.87 26.55 3.30
C GLU A 292 4.63 25.13 2.78
N PHE A 293 4.17 25.00 1.53
CA PHE A 293 3.97 23.70 0.87
C PHE A 293 5.24 22.85 0.90
N PRO A 294 5.15 21.55 1.22
CA PRO A 294 6.32 20.71 1.35
C PRO A 294 7.05 20.55 0.02
N THR A 295 8.34 20.25 0.10
CA THR A 295 9.19 19.92 -1.04
C THR A 295 9.41 18.41 -1.13
N GLN A 296 9.74 17.90 -2.32
CA GLN A 296 10.03 16.47 -2.53
C GLN A 296 11.12 15.94 -1.58
N ALA A 297 12.13 16.76 -1.27
CA ALA A 297 13.24 16.38 -0.42
C ALA A 297 12.80 16.10 1.03
N GLU A 298 11.74 16.75 1.51
CA GLU A 298 11.26 16.61 2.89
C GLU A 298 10.59 15.25 3.15
N GLY A 299 10.13 14.55 2.11
CA GLY A 299 9.58 13.20 2.25
C GLY A 299 10.61 12.10 2.45
N THR A 300 11.90 12.40 2.24
CA THR A 300 12.98 11.46 2.53
C THR A 300 13.33 11.49 4.01
N ALA A 301 13.33 10.32 4.65
CA ALA A 301 13.71 10.18 6.05
C ALA A 301 15.13 10.70 6.34
N THR A 302 15.25 11.52 7.38
CA THR A 302 16.53 11.92 7.94
C THR A 302 17.25 10.72 8.55
N ALA A 303 18.53 10.89 8.90
CA ALA A 303 19.31 9.85 9.60
C ALA A 303 18.70 9.39 10.94
N LYS A 304 17.76 10.18 11.52
CA LYS A 304 17.04 9.82 12.74
C LYS A 304 15.63 9.26 12.48
N GLY A 305 15.25 9.11 11.21
CA GLY A 305 13.97 8.55 10.78
C GLY A 305 12.82 9.55 10.67
N GLY A 306 13.06 10.84 10.87
CA GLY A 306 12.04 11.88 10.72
C GLY A 306 11.86 12.27 9.26
N TYR A 307 10.63 12.51 8.82
CA TYR A 307 10.29 12.95 7.46
C TYR A 307 8.97 13.73 7.48
N VAL A 308 8.66 14.37 6.36
CA VAL A 308 7.39 15.06 6.13
C VAL A 308 6.50 14.21 5.23
N PHE A 309 5.23 14.08 5.57
CA PHE A 309 4.18 13.66 4.65
C PHE A 309 3.18 14.82 4.50
N TRP A 310 2.48 14.87 3.38
CA TRP A 310 1.50 15.94 3.15
C TRP A 310 0.16 15.53 3.74
N ALA A 311 -0.26 16.27 4.77
CA ALA A 311 -1.41 16.00 5.62
C ALA A 311 -2.43 17.14 5.50
N GLN A 312 -2.83 17.46 4.27
CA GLN A 312 -3.65 18.64 4.02
C GLN A 312 -5.00 18.56 4.73
N ASP A 313 -5.24 19.51 5.63
CA ASP A 313 -6.54 19.69 6.25
C ASP A 313 -7.53 20.26 5.24
N PHE A 314 -8.63 19.54 5.02
CA PHE A 314 -9.72 19.93 4.15
C PHE A 314 -10.99 20.08 4.97
N GLU A 315 -11.27 21.32 5.34
CA GLU A 315 -12.48 21.71 6.04
C GLU A 315 -13.56 22.19 5.07
N PHE A 316 -14.76 21.64 5.22
CA PHE A 316 -15.89 22.06 4.41
C PHE A 316 -17.18 22.16 5.21
N ASN A 317 -17.87 23.28 5.02
CA ASN A 317 -19.18 23.52 5.58
C ASN A 317 -20.27 23.35 4.50
N PRO A 318 -21.15 22.34 4.65
CA PRO A 318 -22.27 22.10 3.74
C PRO A 318 -23.08 23.36 3.41
N GLY A 319 -23.41 23.52 2.13
CA GLY A 319 -24.26 24.62 1.64
C GLY A 319 -23.53 25.93 1.29
N SER A 320 -22.19 26.00 1.49
CA SER A 320 -21.37 27.16 1.09
C SER A 320 -21.10 27.25 -0.42
N THR A 321 -21.17 26.13 -1.15
CA THR A 321 -20.96 26.05 -2.61
C THR A 321 -21.74 24.86 -3.21
N SER A 322 -21.64 24.62 -4.52
CA SER A 322 -22.13 23.37 -5.10
C SER A 322 -21.30 22.18 -4.61
N THR A 323 -21.96 21.06 -4.31
CA THR A 323 -21.31 19.80 -3.93
C THR A 323 -20.18 19.42 -4.90
N ASP A 324 -20.45 19.47 -6.21
CA ASP A 324 -19.45 19.15 -7.23
C ASP A 324 -18.26 20.11 -7.19
N GLY A 325 -18.50 21.38 -6.94
CA GLY A 325 -17.44 22.37 -6.77
C GLY A 325 -16.55 22.05 -5.56
N ALA A 326 -17.13 21.67 -4.43
CA ALA A 326 -16.38 21.31 -3.23
C ALA A 326 -15.39 20.16 -3.52
N TYR A 327 -15.90 19.04 -4.04
CA TYR A 327 -15.08 17.88 -4.36
C TYR A 327 -14.11 18.12 -5.52
N ALA A 328 -14.52 18.88 -6.54
CA ALA A 328 -13.62 19.26 -7.64
C ALA A 328 -12.43 20.10 -7.15
N GLY A 329 -12.68 21.03 -6.22
CA GLY A 329 -11.62 21.84 -5.60
C GLY A 329 -10.61 20.98 -4.82
N VAL A 330 -11.11 20.05 -3.99
CA VAL A 330 -10.26 19.14 -3.20
C VAL A 330 -9.45 18.22 -4.13
N LEU A 331 -10.08 17.58 -5.11
CA LEU A 331 -9.42 16.71 -6.08
C LEU A 331 -8.38 17.45 -6.93
N ALA A 332 -8.67 18.69 -7.36
CA ALA A 332 -7.71 19.51 -8.09
C ALA A 332 -6.45 19.82 -7.26
N VAL A 333 -6.62 20.13 -5.97
CA VAL A 333 -5.49 20.39 -5.07
C VAL A 333 -4.69 19.12 -4.80
N MET A 334 -5.34 17.98 -4.55
CA MET A 334 -4.64 16.70 -4.37
C MET A 334 -3.87 16.30 -5.63
N TRP A 335 -4.48 16.45 -6.81
CA TRP A 335 -3.80 16.24 -8.09
C TRP A 335 -2.58 17.14 -8.23
N ALA A 336 -2.73 18.43 -7.94
CA ALA A 336 -1.65 19.39 -8.04
C ALA A 336 -0.50 19.06 -7.08
N GLY A 337 -0.83 18.69 -5.84
CA GLY A 337 0.17 18.23 -4.87
C GLY A 337 0.91 16.99 -5.36
N LYS A 338 0.21 15.99 -5.91
CA LYS A 338 0.85 14.80 -6.48
C LYS A 338 1.80 15.15 -7.63
N GLN A 339 1.43 16.08 -8.52
CA GLN A 339 2.32 16.52 -9.60
C GLN A 339 3.58 17.23 -9.09
N VAL A 340 3.48 18.00 -7.99
CA VAL A 340 4.60 18.75 -7.42
C VAL A 340 5.49 17.88 -6.53
N LEU A 341 4.90 16.97 -5.75
CA LEU A 341 5.58 16.14 -4.76
C LEU A 341 6.07 14.80 -5.32
N GLY A 342 5.46 14.31 -6.40
CA GLY A 342 5.76 13.00 -6.98
C GLY A 342 5.50 11.86 -5.98
N ASP A 343 6.34 10.83 -6.04
CA ASP A 343 6.30 9.68 -5.12
C ASP A 343 7.23 9.86 -3.91
N ALA A 344 7.93 10.99 -3.83
CA ALA A 344 8.91 11.25 -2.77
C ALA A 344 8.25 11.59 -1.43
N VAL A 345 7.02 12.12 -1.45
CA VAL A 345 6.25 12.52 -0.27
C VAL A 345 4.93 11.76 -0.31
N LYS A 346 4.62 11.02 0.75
CA LYS A 346 3.31 10.38 0.88
C LYS A 346 2.23 11.44 1.14
N ILE A 347 1.03 11.23 0.61
CA ILE A 347 -0.11 12.15 0.68
C ILE A 347 -1.25 11.48 1.46
N PHE A 348 -1.55 11.99 2.64
CA PHE A 348 -2.64 11.54 3.50
C PHE A 348 -3.50 12.75 3.89
N PRO A 349 -4.47 13.19 3.07
CA PRO A 349 -5.33 14.31 3.45
C PRO A 349 -6.01 14.05 4.79
N VAL A 350 -6.32 15.15 5.47
CA VAL A 350 -7.12 15.18 6.69
C VAL A 350 -8.50 15.76 6.36
N PRO A 351 -9.44 14.98 5.79
CA PRO A 351 -10.76 15.49 5.50
C PRO A 351 -11.60 15.61 6.76
N SER A 352 -12.30 16.73 6.87
CA SER A 352 -13.41 16.94 7.80
C SER A 352 -14.50 15.87 7.62
N SER A 353 -15.27 15.61 8.69
CA SER A 353 -16.30 14.56 8.65
C SER A 353 -17.36 14.80 7.58
N SER A 354 -17.61 16.07 7.20
CA SER A 354 -18.54 16.42 6.13
C SER A 354 -18.06 15.86 4.79
N LEU A 355 -16.81 16.09 4.40
CA LEU A 355 -16.24 15.54 3.17
C LEU A 355 -16.11 14.03 3.22
N PHE A 356 -15.57 13.50 4.31
CA PHE A 356 -15.37 12.07 4.50
C PHE A 356 -16.67 11.26 4.42
N LYS A 357 -17.80 11.83 4.89
CA LYS A 357 -19.09 11.11 4.92
C LYS A 357 -19.97 11.30 3.69
N THR A 358 -20.27 12.56 3.28
CA THR A 358 -21.11 12.98 2.11
C THR A 358 -21.76 14.38 2.29
N LEU A 359 -20.99 15.42 2.61
CA LEU A 359 -21.46 16.78 2.88
C LEU A 359 -22.76 16.90 3.73
N GLY A 360 -23.09 15.88 4.54
CA GLY A 360 -24.20 15.90 5.48
C GLY A 360 -25.62 15.54 4.97
N SER A 361 -25.83 14.79 3.88
CA SER A 361 -27.17 14.21 3.61
C SER A 361 -27.20 13.04 2.61
N GLU A 362 -27.90 11.96 2.98
CA GLU A 362 -28.32 10.80 2.14
C GLU A 362 -29.32 11.16 1.00
N THR A 363 -29.56 12.45 0.76
CA THR A 363 -30.45 12.96 -0.32
C THR A 363 -30.03 14.33 -0.87
N GLN A 364 -29.09 15.04 -0.23
CA GLN A 364 -28.64 16.39 -0.58
C GLN A 364 -27.12 16.50 -0.34
N GLY A 365 -26.34 15.77 -1.13
CA GLY A 365 -24.90 15.67 -0.89
C GLY A 365 -24.16 14.68 -1.78
N ALA A 366 -24.90 13.84 -2.52
CA ALA A 366 -24.34 13.01 -3.58
C ALA A 366 -23.68 13.91 -4.64
N TYR A 367 -22.36 13.83 -4.70
CA TYR A 367 -21.59 14.39 -5.81
C TYR A 367 -21.66 13.40 -6.97
N SER A 368 -21.53 13.88 -8.21
CA SER A 368 -21.37 12.95 -9.33
C SER A 368 -19.91 12.87 -9.72
N SER A 369 -19.30 11.70 -9.52
CA SER A 369 -17.90 11.47 -9.87
C SER A 369 -17.67 11.70 -11.37
N ASP A 370 -18.54 11.13 -12.19
CA ASP A 370 -18.56 11.30 -13.64
C ASP A 370 -18.71 12.77 -14.06
N HIS A 371 -19.57 13.54 -13.40
CA HIS A 371 -19.76 14.96 -13.71
C HIS A 371 -18.53 15.79 -13.37
N ILE A 372 -17.89 15.53 -12.22
CA ILE A 372 -16.67 16.23 -11.80
C ILE A 372 -15.49 15.90 -12.71
N ILE A 373 -15.29 14.62 -13.05
CA ILE A 373 -14.13 14.21 -13.86
C ILE A 373 -14.31 14.55 -15.34
N ASN A 374 -15.54 14.54 -15.88
CA ASN A 374 -15.75 14.77 -17.32
C ASN A 374 -16.25 16.17 -17.65
N GLY A 375 -16.69 16.93 -16.65
CA GLY A 375 -17.35 18.20 -16.87
C GLY A 375 -18.78 18.05 -17.36
N ASP A 376 -19.38 19.18 -17.70
CA ASP A 376 -20.64 19.28 -18.44
C ASP A 376 -20.52 20.27 -19.61
N GLY A 377 -21.63 20.51 -20.32
CA GLY A 377 -21.68 21.46 -21.44
C GLY A 377 -21.46 22.93 -21.06
N THR A 378 -21.30 23.25 -19.78
CA THR A 378 -21.14 24.60 -19.21
C THR A 378 -19.81 24.77 -18.46
N THR A 379 -19.33 23.73 -17.77
CA THR A 379 -18.13 23.74 -16.94
C THR A 379 -17.31 22.49 -17.21
N PRO A 380 -16.05 22.60 -17.69
CA PRO A 380 -15.24 21.43 -18.02
C PRO A 380 -14.75 20.65 -16.77
N TYR A 381 -14.96 21.20 -15.57
CA TYR A 381 -14.46 20.67 -14.29
C TYR A 381 -13.03 20.12 -14.42
N LEU A 382 -12.82 18.83 -14.07
CA LEU A 382 -11.50 18.21 -14.03
C LEU A 382 -11.15 17.41 -15.30
N ALA A 383 -11.93 17.54 -16.39
CA ALA A 383 -11.73 16.76 -17.62
C ALA A 383 -10.32 16.86 -18.21
N SER A 384 -9.69 18.02 -18.03
CA SER A 384 -8.32 18.24 -18.51
C SER A 384 -7.25 17.47 -17.72
N LEU A 385 -7.55 16.99 -16.51
CA LEU A 385 -6.57 16.33 -15.63
C LEU A 385 -6.33 14.85 -15.98
N GLY A 386 -7.22 14.25 -16.78
CA GLY A 386 -7.11 12.84 -17.17
C GLY A 386 -7.39 11.86 -16.03
N LEU A 387 -8.24 12.24 -15.07
CA LEU A 387 -8.70 11.35 -14.01
C LEU A 387 -9.67 10.30 -14.58
N VAL A 388 -9.68 9.11 -13.99
CA VAL A 388 -10.51 7.98 -14.37
C VAL A 388 -11.56 7.75 -13.29
N GLY A 389 -12.83 7.64 -13.71
CA GLY A 389 -13.95 7.35 -12.82
C GLY A 389 -13.91 5.92 -12.29
N LEU A 390 -14.58 5.70 -11.17
CA LEU A 390 -14.79 4.36 -10.62
C LEU A 390 -15.95 3.66 -11.34
N PRO A 391 -16.02 2.31 -11.31
CA PRO A 391 -17.23 1.60 -11.74
C PRO A 391 -18.47 2.05 -10.95
N GLU A 392 -19.65 1.91 -11.54
CA GLU A 392 -20.93 2.20 -10.86
C GLU A 392 -21.09 1.35 -9.58
N ASN A 393 -21.61 1.94 -8.50
CA ASN A 393 -21.83 1.23 -7.24
C ASN A 393 -23.06 0.31 -7.34
N PRO A 394 -22.90 -1.04 -7.21
CA PRO A 394 -23.99 -1.98 -7.40
C PRO A 394 -25.01 -1.99 -6.24
N ALA A 395 -24.66 -1.45 -5.06
CA ALA A 395 -25.54 -1.39 -3.89
C ALA A 395 -26.51 -0.19 -3.91
N ALA A 396 -26.85 0.29 -5.11
CA ALA A 396 -27.57 1.53 -5.39
C ALA A 396 -28.89 1.69 -4.61
N GLY A 397 -28.81 2.36 -3.45
CA GLY A 397 -29.87 3.21 -2.92
C GLY A 397 -29.87 4.57 -3.63
N SER A 398 -30.57 5.57 -3.10
CA SER A 398 -30.87 6.84 -3.81
C SER A 398 -29.67 7.71 -4.22
N ASP A 399 -28.44 7.40 -3.79
CA ASP A 399 -27.27 8.26 -3.98
C ASP A 399 -26.12 7.65 -4.83
N GLY A 400 -26.19 6.37 -5.21
CA GLY A 400 -25.44 5.74 -6.33
C GLY A 400 -23.89 5.77 -6.41
N GLU A 401 -23.17 6.51 -5.56
CA GLU A 401 -21.73 6.77 -5.73
C GLU A 401 -20.87 6.10 -4.66
N TRP A 402 -19.59 5.91 -4.98
CA TRP A 402 -18.58 5.49 -4.00
C TRP A 402 -18.11 6.66 -3.15
N ASN A 403 -17.45 6.38 -2.03
CA ASN A 403 -16.77 7.43 -1.28
C ASN A 403 -15.68 8.10 -2.14
N PHE A 404 -15.64 9.44 -2.18
CA PHE A 404 -14.73 10.20 -3.05
C PHE A 404 -13.24 9.96 -2.79
N LEU A 405 -12.87 9.55 -1.57
CA LEU A 405 -11.49 9.18 -1.25
C LEU A 405 -11.07 7.93 -2.03
N SER A 406 -12.01 7.04 -2.35
CA SER A 406 -11.77 5.90 -3.25
C SER A 406 -11.37 6.37 -4.65
N LEU A 407 -12.01 7.43 -5.16
CA LEU A 407 -11.69 8.01 -6.46
C LEU A 407 -10.29 8.64 -6.46
N ALA A 408 -9.96 9.38 -5.40
CA ALA A 408 -8.63 9.96 -5.23
C ALA A 408 -7.54 8.88 -5.17
N TYR A 409 -7.78 7.81 -4.40
CA TYR A 409 -6.84 6.70 -4.26
C TYR A 409 -6.65 5.90 -5.54
N ALA A 410 -7.75 5.54 -6.23
CA ALA A 410 -7.69 4.81 -7.50
C ALA A 410 -6.94 5.57 -8.61
N ASN A 411 -6.90 6.90 -8.52
CA ASN A 411 -6.14 7.77 -9.42
C ASN A 411 -4.70 8.06 -8.91
N GLY A 412 -4.26 7.45 -7.82
CA GLY A 412 -2.91 7.64 -7.25
C GLY A 412 -2.66 9.05 -6.71
N LEU A 413 -3.72 9.78 -6.35
CA LEU A 413 -3.60 11.15 -5.83
C LEU A 413 -3.27 11.18 -4.34
N ILE A 414 -3.60 10.11 -3.63
CA ILE A 414 -3.38 9.92 -2.19
C ILE A 414 -2.83 8.53 -1.93
N ASP A 415 -2.12 8.35 -0.82
CA ASP A 415 -1.62 7.07 -0.32
C ASP A 415 -2.50 6.48 0.80
N GLY A 416 -3.49 7.25 1.23
CA GLY A 416 -4.46 6.91 2.28
C GLY A 416 -5.12 8.20 2.79
N PHE A 417 -5.81 8.15 3.93
CA PHE A 417 -6.35 9.38 4.55
C PHE A 417 -6.37 9.32 6.08
N ILE A 418 -6.52 10.49 6.70
CA ILE A 418 -6.61 10.64 8.16
C ILE A 418 -7.95 11.32 8.46
N GLY A 419 -8.98 10.56 8.78
CA GLY A 419 -10.32 11.14 8.89
C GLY A 419 -10.57 11.86 10.22
N GLN A 420 -11.11 13.07 10.18
CA GLN A 420 -11.72 13.72 11.34
C GLN A 420 -13.18 13.27 11.46
N GLN A 421 -13.51 12.57 12.54
CA GLN A 421 -14.88 12.17 12.84
C GLN A 421 -15.48 13.08 13.92
N TYR A 422 -16.32 14.03 13.52
CA TYR A 422 -16.96 14.98 14.45
C TYR A 422 -18.21 14.44 15.15
N ASN A 423 -18.63 13.20 14.85
CA ASN A 423 -19.68 12.56 15.65
C ASN A 423 -19.14 12.15 17.03
N LYS A 424 -19.50 12.92 18.06
CA LYS A 424 -19.08 12.71 19.46
C LYS A 424 -19.42 11.32 20.02
N ALA A 425 -20.42 10.63 19.47
CA ALA A 425 -20.77 9.27 19.91
C ALA A 425 -19.86 8.17 19.31
N ALA A 426 -19.02 8.50 18.32
CA ALA A 426 -18.24 7.55 17.53
C ALA A 426 -16.92 8.15 17.02
N THR A 427 -16.36 9.10 17.75
CA THR A 427 -15.06 9.73 17.50
C THR A 427 -13.97 8.65 17.44
N GLY A 428 -13.21 8.61 16.34
CA GLY A 428 -12.20 7.57 16.09
C GLY A 428 -12.72 6.33 15.35
N THR A 429 -14.01 6.23 14.97
CA THR A 429 -14.54 5.09 14.19
C THR A 429 -15.32 5.51 12.95
N VAL A 430 -15.39 4.59 11.98
CA VAL A 430 -16.20 4.80 10.77
C VAL A 430 -17.66 4.63 11.13
N THR A 431 -18.47 5.66 10.94
CA THR A 431 -19.89 5.63 11.27
C THR A 431 -20.73 5.12 10.10
N THR A 432 -21.90 4.54 10.39
CA THR A 432 -22.76 3.88 9.40
C THR A 432 -23.37 4.81 8.35
N ASP A 433 -23.30 6.12 8.56
CA ASP A 433 -23.69 7.19 7.62
C ASP A 433 -22.57 7.55 6.63
N THR A 434 -21.44 6.85 6.65
CA THR A 434 -20.35 7.01 5.68
C THR A 434 -20.67 6.20 4.42
N LEU A 435 -20.54 6.80 3.23
CA LEU A 435 -20.65 6.03 1.99
C LEU A 435 -19.64 4.88 1.93
N ALA A 436 -20.05 3.79 1.29
CA ALA A 436 -19.18 2.65 1.03
C ALA A 436 -17.95 3.05 0.22
N PHE A 437 -16.83 2.41 0.54
CA PHE A 437 -15.58 2.52 -0.21
C PHE A 437 -15.53 1.49 -1.33
N TYR A 438 -14.85 1.84 -2.42
CA TYR A 438 -14.70 0.94 -3.59
C TYR A 438 -13.79 -0.26 -3.30
N THR A 439 -12.81 -0.08 -2.41
CA THR A 439 -11.88 -1.14 -2.00
C THR A 439 -11.63 -1.06 -0.50
N GLU A 440 -11.40 -2.21 0.12
CA GLU A 440 -10.96 -2.31 1.52
C GLU A 440 -9.47 -1.98 1.70
N ASP A 441 -8.69 -1.96 0.62
CA ASP A 441 -7.23 -1.73 0.63
C ASP A 441 -6.80 -0.27 0.75
N LEU A 442 -7.74 0.68 0.83
CA LEU A 442 -7.43 2.11 1.03
C LEU A 442 -6.91 2.33 2.47
N PRO A 443 -5.62 2.68 2.67
CA PRO A 443 -5.10 2.88 4.01
C PRO A 443 -5.73 4.07 4.70
N TYR A 444 -5.99 3.96 6.00
CA TYR A 444 -6.56 5.06 6.76
C TYR A 444 -6.25 4.98 8.26
N ALA A 445 -6.41 6.12 8.93
CA ALA A 445 -6.59 6.18 10.37
C ALA A 445 -7.66 7.24 10.69
N LEU A 446 -8.46 7.02 11.72
CA LEU A 446 -9.37 8.04 12.22
C LEU A 446 -8.80 8.73 13.44
N MET A 447 -9.17 9.99 13.65
CA MET A 447 -8.75 10.72 14.84
C MET A 447 -9.85 10.72 15.89
N SER A 448 -9.46 10.47 17.15
CA SER A 448 -10.29 10.75 18.32
C SER A 448 -10.27 12.25 18.65
N SER A 449 -11.21 12.73 19.46
CA SER A 449 -11.27 14.13 19.89
C SER A 449 -10.96 14.25 21.37
N TYR A 450 -9.97 15.06 21.75
CA TYR A 450 -9.76 15.35 23.17
C TYR A 450 -10.86 16.24 23.75
N THR A 451 -11.50 17.09 22.97
CA THR A 451 -12.50 18.04 23.51
C THR A 451 -13.91 17.46 23.59
N ASP A 452 -14.05 16.17 23.30
CA ASP A 452 -15.28 15.43 23.49
C ASP A 452 -15.45 15.03 24.97
N PRO A 453 -16.36 15.68 25.73
CA PRO A 453 -16.49 15.48 27.16
C PRO A 453 -16.87 14.04 27.55
N ASP A 454 -17.54 13.31 26.65
CA ASP A 454 -17.93 11.91 26.90
C ASP A 454 -16.73 10.97 26.73
N GLN A 455 -15.84 11.20 25.75
CA GLN A 455 -14.57 10.47 25.65
C GLN A 455 -13.67 10.80 26.85
N VAL A 456 -13.48 12.08 27.17
CA VAL A 456 -12.65 12.51 28.32
C VAL A 456 -13.14 11.94 29.64
N ALA A 457 -14.45 11.88 29.87
CA ALA A 457 -15.03 11.36 31.10
C ALA A 457 -14.77 9.85 31.32
N THR A 458 -14.53 9.07 30.25
CA THR A 458 -14.31 7.62 30.35
C THR A 458 -12.90 7.22 30.76
N GLY A 459 -11.92 8.14 30.68
CA GLY A 459 -10.54 7.89 31.12
C GLY A 459 -9.70 6.97 30.22
N GLY A 460 -10.20 6.63 29.03
CA GLY A 460 -9.48 5.85 28.01
C GLY A 460 -9.28 4.36 28.36
N PRO A 461 -8.66 3.57 27.46
CA PRO A 461 -8.27 3.97 26.10
C PRO A 461 -9.47 4.17 25.17
N TRP A 462 -9.42 5.13 24.27
CA TRP A 462 -10.45 5.35 23.24
C TRP A 462 -10.15 4.56 21.97
N ASP A 463 -11.17 3.95 21.39
CA ASP A 463 -11.01 3.20 20.14
C ASP A 463 -10.69 4.15 18.99
N THR A 464 -9.74 3.73 18.15
CA THR A 464 -9.34 4.41 16.94
C THR A 464 -9.15 3.39 15.83
N ASP A 465 -9.97 3.46 14.80
CA ASP A 465 -9.90 2.56 13.65
C ASP A 465 -8.76 2.97 12.72
N TYR A 466 -8.04 1.97 12.21
CA TYR A 466 -7.04 2.16 11.15
C TYR A 466 -6.97 0.94 10.24
N TYR A 467 -6.37 1.11 9.06
CA TYR A 467 -6.03 0.01 8.16
C TYR A 467 -4.84 0.37 7.28
N GLY A 468 -4.06 -0.65 6.88
CA GLY A 468 -2.96 -0.50 5.91
C GLY A 468 -1.70 0.20 6.43
N ASP A 469 -0.79 0.51 5.50
CA ASP A 469 0.48 1.21 5.76
C ASP A 469 0.29 2.72 5.80
N ILE A 470 0.08 3.26 7.00
CA ILE A 470 -0.11 4.68 7.27
C ILE A 470 0.95 5.18 8.28
N PRO A 471 1.39 6.46 8.24
CA PRO A 471 2.44 6.96 9.14
C PRO A 471 2.13 6.84 10.63
N PHE A 472 0.86 6.64 11.01
CA PHE A 472 0.39 6.44 12.37
C PHE A 472 -0.96 5.71 12.36
N HIS A 473 -1.22 4.91 13.41
CA HIS A 473 -2.43 4.10 13.54
C HIS A 473 -3.48 4.73 14.44
N ALA A 474 -3.16 5.83 15.12
CA ALA A 474 -4.13 6.60 15.88
C ALA A 474 -3.73 8.07 16.02
N GLY A 475 -4.72 8.93 16.18
CA GLY A 475 -4.52 10.36 16.29
C GLY A 475 -5.51 11.02 17.23
N VAL A 476 -5.13 12.19 17.72
CA VAL A 476 -6.01 13.06 18.48
C VAL A 476 -5.98 14.47 17.88
N TRP A 477 -7.14 15.10 17.82
CA TRP A 477 -7.28 16.51 17.51
C TRP A 477 -7.84 17.28 18.72
N TRP A 478 -7.57 18.59 18.79
CA TRP A 478 -7.84 19.44 19.94
C TRP A 478 -8.56 20.74 19.54
N GLU A 479 -9.75 21.02 20.10
CA GLU A 479 -10.32 22.38 20.05
C GLU A 479 -9.60 23.27 21.09
N GLY A 480 -8.47 23.85 20.71
CA GLY A 480 -7.73 24.80 21.53
C GLY A 480 -6.41 24.27 22.11
N ALA A 481 -6.13 24.59 23.38
CA ALA A 481 -4.80 24.36 23.94
C ALA A 481 -4.53 22.88 24.22
N VAL A 482 -3.42 22.35 23.70
CA VAL A 482 -2.91 21.01 23.97
C VAL A 482 -2.54 20.89 25.45
N ASP A 483 -3.18 19.96 26.16
CA ASP A 483 -2.85 19.62 27.54
C ASP A 483 -1.44 18.98 27.59
N PRO A 484 -0.45 19.65 28.20
CA PRO A 484 0.92 19.14 28.25
C PRO A 484 1.06 17.89 29.11
N SER A 485 0.04 17.48 29.86
CA SER A 485 0.04 16.25 30.66
C SER A 485 -0.51 15.03 29.91
N TRP A 486 -1.20 15.22 28.78
CA TRP A 486 -1.78 14.12 28.02
C TRP A 486 -0.70 13.34 27.26
N GLY A 487 -0.75 12.00 27.38
CA GLY A 487 0.16 11.09 26.68
C GLY A 487 1.65 11.17 27.09
N GLN A 488 2.02 11.96 28.11
CA GLN A 488 3.39 12.04 28.61
C GLN A 488 3.73 10.89 29.58
N PRO A 489 4.93 10.30 29.51
CA PRO A 489 5.41 9.37 30.52
C PRO A 489 5.46 10.00 31.93
N PRO A 490 5.14 9.25 33.00
CA PRO A 490 4.74 7.85 33.03
C PRO A 490 3.21 7.70 32.96
N SER A 491 2.58 7.93 31.80
CA SER A 491 1.20 7.48 31.60
C SER A 491 1.20 5.95 31.46
N THR A 492 0.86 5.24 32.53
CA THR A 492 0.68 3.78 32.51
C THR A 492 -0.57 3.34 31.74
N ASN A 493 -1.39 4.28 31.29
CA ASN A 493 -2.60 4.04 30.53
C ASN A 493 -2.36 4.46 29.07
N GLN A 494 -2.50 3.50 28.14
CA GLN A 494 -2.70 3.84 26.74
C GLN A 494 -3.95 4.74 26.66
N GLN A 495 -3.80 5.93 26.10
CA GLN A 495 -4.91 6.88 25.95
C GLN A 495 -5.76 6.54 24.72
N LEU A 496 -5.14 5.97 23.69
CA LEU A 496 -5.77 5.52 22.46
C LEU A 496 -5.55 4.00 22.29
N LYS A 497 -6.53 3.33 21.67
CA LYS A 497 -6.53 1.92 21.32
C LYS A 497 -6.70 1.80 19.79
N PRO A 498 -5.59 1.80 19.05
CA PRO A 498 -5.60 1.53 17.62
C PRO A 498 -6.19 0.14 17.37
N THR A 499 -7.21 0.05 16.51
CA THR A 499 -7.88 -1.18 16.14
C THR A 499 -7.85 -1.35 14.61
N PRO A 500 -7.25 -2.43 14.08
CA PRO A 500 -7.22 -2.66 12.65
C PRO A 500 -8.61 -3.08 12.16
N VAL A 501 -9.24 -2.25 11.32
CA VAL A 501 -10.61 -2.45 10.81
C VAL A 501 -10.62 -2.13 9.31
N PRO A 502 -11.04 -3.05 8.41
CA PRO A 502 -11.19 -2.72 7.00
C PRO A 502 -12.35 -1.72 6.79
N LEU A 503 -12.27 -0.91 5.74
CA LEU A 503 -13.34 0.03 5.40
C LEU A 503 -14.64 -0.69 5.01
N PRO A 504 -15.82 -0.08 5.25
CA PRO A 504 -17.08 -0.64 4.79
C PRO A 504 -17.14 -0.58 3.25
N THR A 505 -17.19 -1.75 2.61
CA THR A 505 -17.39 -1.90 1.16
C THR A 505 -18.82 -2.35 0.84
N GLY A 506 -19.28 -2.06 -0.39
CA GLY A 506 -20.65 -2.32 -0.86
C GLY A 506 -20.82 -3.67 -1.56
#